data_AF-A0A534K732-F1
#
_entry.id   AF-A0A534K732-F1
#
_cell.length_a   1.000
_cell.length_b   1.000
_cell.length_c   1.000
_cell.angle_alpha   90.00
_cell.angle_beta   90.00
_cell.angle_gamma   90.00
#
_symmetry.space_group_name_H-M   'P 1'
#
loop_
_entity.id
_entity.type
_entity.pdbx_description
1 polymer ?
#
loop_
_entity_poly.entity_id
_entity_poly.type
_entity_poly.pdbx_seq_one_letter_code
_entity_poly.pdbx_strand_id
1 'polypeptide(L)'
;LGPRGEFPGVVVRAKPDPAAIGKAYKALQRKIVKALEARPAEEIRKALAKGHYTVDVDGQVVTIDPSMVRLESTMPADVVRVDTPHGQMFLDLRVTPELQAEAYAREIIRRVQQMRKEVDLEVDDYIVTVVKTKKEFAAMLERQAPLIARETHSRTLTFADKPFESEYTKEWQDVDGHAVTIGLTPLHMSEAHREFTRIPGISRAKATTLFDAGYKSVAALRGATKQELAQVEGLDAEDVNRILAALAAKQDTPVECPTCGASVPSTARRCPRCGEPIATQSSTCPRCQGSIPPGADKCPVCGYALAASGPRSAPSRVACIACGELIPAGSVDCPSCGAPQVRPMERARSDEDETLPLLKDSSSYLVKESTPEEAYRLFLIAQRAGKKGMVITRLFPAKVRERFGLSDLPIVWLSNVGKEDSVRPKDLEKLSLSAEQFLVREKGVILLDAVEYLVTNNNFLTVLRLVQAVRDQAAVNNGVLLLSVNPSTLDAHQMTLLEREVDRVVDASAGPASPGSG
;
A
#
# COMPACT_ATOMS: atom_id res chain seq x y z
N LEU A 1 30.06 -1.46 37.60
CA LEU A 1 30.16 -1.06 39.02
C LEU A 1 31.55 -0.50 39.28
N GLY A 2 31.69 0.47 40.18
CA GLY A 2 33.00 0.98 40.57
C GLY A 2 33.81 -0.06 41.38
N PRO A 3 35.08 0.24 41.71
CA PRO A 3 35.99 -0.68 42.39
C PRO A 3 35.56 -1.16 43.80
N ARG A 4 34.42 -0.71 44.32
CA ARG A 4 33.84 -1.13 45.62
C ARG A 4 32.45 -1.76 45.53
N GLY A 5 31.98 -2.10 44.33
CA GLY A 5 30.61 -2.61 44.14
C GLY A 5 29.52 -1.53 44.23
N GLU A 6 29.90 -0.26 44.32
CA GLU A 6 28.98 0.88 44.34
C GLU A 6 28.71 1.41 42.91
N PHE A 7 27.54 2.02 42.71
CA PHE A 7 27.22 2.72 41.46
C PHE A 7 28.19 3.91 41.29
N PRO A 8 28.86 4.08 40.13
CA PRO A 8 29.91 5.09 39.96
C PRO A 8 29.45 6.55 40.14
N GLY A 9 28.14 6.81 40.07
CA GLY A 9 27.55 8.16 40.12
C GLY A 9 26.88 8.52 41.45
N VAL A 10 27.10 7.79 42.54
CA VAL A 10 26.48 8.11 43.85
C VAL A 10 26.84 9.54 44.29
N VAL A 11 25.83 10.33 44.62
CA VAL A 11 26.00 11.68 45.15
C VAL A 11 26.17 11.60 46.67
N VAL A 12 27.36 11.94 47.14
CA VAL A 12 27.65 12.07 48.57
C VAL A 12 27.04 13.38 49.07
N ARG A 13 26.34 13.33 50.20
CA ARG A 13 25.88 14.49 50.95
C ARG A 13 26.52 14.51 52.34
N ALA A 14 27.04 15.66 52.73
CA ALA A 14 27.54 15.89 54.08
C ALA A 14 26.39 16.45 54.92
N LYS A 15 26.02 15.73 55.97
CA LYS A 15 24.98 16.11 56.91
C LYS A 15 25.62 16.47 58.25
N PRO A 16 25.76 17.76 58.57
CA PRO A 16 26.32 18.18 59.85
C PRO A 16 25.45 17.68 61.01
N ASP A 17 26.07 17.25 62.11
CA ASP A 17 25.38 16.88 63.35
C ASP A 17 25.34 18.09 64.30
N PRO A 18 24.19 18.79 64.43
CA PRO A 18 24.13 20.02 65.21
C PRO A 18 24.43 19.79 66.68
N ALA A 19 24.13 18.61 67.23
CA ALA A 19 24.38 18.30 68.64
C ALA A 19 25.88 18.13 68.92
N ALA A 20 26.59 17.39 68.05
CA ALA A 20 28.03 17.22 68.15
C ALA A 20 28.78 18.56 67.97
N ILE A 21 28.37 19.36 66.97
CA ILE A 21 28.96 20.69 66.72
C ILE A 21 28.66 21.65 67.88
N GLY A 22 27.44 21.63 68.41
CA GLY A 22 27.02 22.46 69.53
C GLY A 22 27.79 22.18 70.81
N LYS A 23 28.14 20.90 71.06
CA LYS A 23 28.96 20.50 72.20
C LYS A 23 30.36 21.12 72.17
N ALA A 24 30.96 21.25 70.99
CA ALA A 24 32.31 21.79 70.81
C ALA A 24 32.34 23.32 70.67
N TYR A 25 31.41 23.91 69.90
CA TYR A 25 31.52 25.29 69.44
C TYR A 25 30.36 26.21 69.88
N LYS A 26 29.39 25.70 70.65
CA LYS A 26 28.29 26.44 71.30
C LYS A 26 27.68 27.54 70.41
N ALA A 27 28.05 28.81 70.64
CA ALA A 27 27.48 29.97 69.94
C ALA A 27 27.70 29.95 68.41
N LEU A 28 28.75 29.29 67.92
CA LEU A 28 29.07 29.21 66.49
C LEU A 28 28.34 28.07 65.76
N GLN A 29 27.63 27.20 66.48
CA GLN A 29 26.99 25.99 65.94
C GLN A 29 26.16 26.26 64.67
N ARG A 30 25.24 27.23 64.73
CA ARG A 30 24.34 27.53 63.60
C ARG A 30 25.11 27.98 62.35
N LYS A 31 26.20 28.72 62.54
CA LYS A 31 27.02 29.24 61.43
C LYS A 31 27.88 28.14 60.82
N ILE A 32 28.45 27.26 61.66
CA ILE A 32 29.22 26.09 61.23
C ILE A 32 28.34 25.12 60.42
N VAL A 33 27.12 24.81 60.90
CA VAL A 33 26.18 23.94 60.17
C VAL A 33 25.88 24.52 58.78
N LYS A 34 25.53 25.80 58.70
CA LYS A 34 25.25 26.47 57.43
C LYS A 34 26.47 26.51 56.50
N ALA A 35 27.66 26.73 57.06
CA ALA A 35 28.90 26.74 56.29
C ALA A 35 29.22 25.34 55.72
N LEU A 36 28.98 24.27 56.49
CA LEU A 36 29.20 22.90 56.04
C LEU A 36 28.16 22.46 55.01
N GLU A 37 26.89 22.87 55.14
CA GLU A 37 25.84 22.61 54.15
C GLU A 37 26.10 23.30 52.80
N ALA A 38 26.77 24.45 52.81
CA ALA A 38 27.10 25.22 51.61
C ALA A 38 28.36 24.71 50.87
N ARG A 39 29.10 23.74 51.44
CA ARG A 39 30.36 23.23 50.87
C ARG A 39 30.13 21.93 50.08
N PRO A 40 30.92 21.65 49.04
CA PRO A 40 30.85 20.38 48.33
C PRO A 40 31.15 19.20 49.27
N ALA A 41 30.22 18.27 49.40
CA ALA A 41 30.34 17.11 50.30
C ALA A 41 31.57 16.23 49.99
N GLU A 42 32.02 16.22 48.74
CA GLU A 42 33.23 15.52 48.30
C GLU A 42 34.52 16.10 48.89
N GLU A 43 34.58 17.43 49.05
CA GLU A 43 35.73 18.09 49.69
C GLU A 43 35.77 17.76 51.18
N ILE A 44 34.62 17.82 51.85
CA ILE A 44 34.46 17.46 53.26
C ILE A 44 34.85 15.98 53.46
N ARG A 45 34.37 15.08 52.60
CA ARG A 45 34.73 13.65 52.63
C ARG A 45 36.24 13.43 52.51
N LYS A 46 36.90 14.07 51.55
CA LYS A 46 38.36 13.94 51.33
C LYS A 46 39.16 14.49 52.51
N ALA A 47 38.72 15.59 53.11
CA ALA A 47 39.41 16.20 54.24
C ALA A 47 39.23 15.40 55.53
N LEU A 48 38.01 14.95 55.83
CA LEU A 48 37.73 14.10 57.01
C LEU A 48 38.46 12.75 56.93
N ALA A 49 38.69 12.20 55.73
CA ALA A 49 39.53 11.01 55.55
C ALA A 49 41.00 11.23 55.97
N LYS A 50 41.48 12.49 56.01
CA LYS A 50 42.80 12.89 56.53
C LYS A 50 42.77 13.24 58.02
N GLY A 51 41.63 13.07 58.69
CA GLY A 51 41.45 13.22 60.13
C GLY A 51 40.66 14.45 60.57
N HIS A 52 40.69 15.56 59.81
CA HIS A 52 39.94 16.78 60.16
C HIS A 52 39.70 17.69 58.95
N TYR A 53 38.69 18.56 59.04
CA TYR A 53 38.39 19.57 58.02
C TYR A 53 38.31 20.96 58.66
N THR A 54 39.00 21.96 58.13
CA THR A 54 38.98 23.33 58.68
C THR A 54 38.04 24.22 57.87
N VAL A 55 37.18 24.97 58.56
CA VAL A 55 36.26 25.96 57.96
C VAL A 55 36.42 27.31 58.66
N ASP A 56 36.55 28.38 57.87
CA ASP A 56 36.52 29.74 58.40
C ASP A 56 35.05 30.17 58.57
N VAL A 57 34.70 30.59 59.79
CA VAL A 57 33.40 31.15 60.12
C VAL A 57 33.63 32.43 60.92
N ASP A 58 33.24 33.57 60.35
CA ASP A 58 33.45 34.91 60.92
C ASP A 58 34.90 35.24 61.31
N GLY A 59 35.88 34.82 60.50
CA GLY A 59 37.30 35.07 60.76
C GLY A 59 37.91 34.18 61.84
N GLN A 60 37.18 33.17 62.31
CA GLN A 60 37.68 32.12 63.19
C GLN A 60 37.82 30.81 62.43
N VAL A 61 39.01 30.21 62.51
CA VAL A 61 39.28 28.89 61.91
C VAL A 61 38.78 27.81 62.85
N VAL A 62 37.73 27.11 62.45
CA VAL A 62 37.09 26.03 63.20
C VAL A 62 37.52 24.67 62.64
N THR A 63 37.84 23.71 63.51
CA THR A 63 38.25 22.35 63.11
C THR A 63 37.07 21.38 63.26
N ILE A 64 36.70 20.71 62.18
CA ILE A 64 35.59 19.76 62.12
C ILE A 64 36.14 18.34 62.17
N ASP A 65 35.67 17.59 63.16
CA ASP A 65 36.00 16.18 63.40
C ASP A 65 34.99 15.25 62.69
N PRO A 66 35.37 14.00 62.33
CA PRO A 66 34.45 13.03 61.73
C PRO A 66 33.16 12.78 62.53
N SER A 67 33.18 12.95 63.87
CA SER A 67 31.97 12.85 64.71
C SER A 67 30.96 13.97 64.50
N MET A 68 31.36 15.08 63.87
CA MET A 68 30.53 16.27 63.67
C MET A 68 29.78 16.28 62.32
N VAL A 69 30.11 15.38 61.40
CA VAL A 69 29.50 15.31 60.06
C VAL A 69 29.28 13.86 59.64
N ARG A 70 28.05 13.51 59.29
CA ARG A 70 27.73 12.21 58.69
C ARG A 70 27.71 12.33 57.18
N LEU A 71 28.35 11.38 56.50
CA LEU A 71 28.32 11.28 55.05
C LEU A 71 27.22 10.28 54.65
N GLU A 72 26.23 10.75 53.90
CA GLU A 72 25.17 9.92 53.34
C GLU A 72 25.37 9.81 51.82
N SER A 73 25.25 8.59 51.29
CA SER A 73 25.38 8.29 49.87
C SER A 73 23.97 8.17 49.27
N THR A 74 23.61 9.08 48.37
CA THR A 74 22.31 9.09 47.68
C THR A 74 22.47 8.81 46.19
N MET A 75 21.49 8.14 45.59
CA MET A 75 21.44 7.94 44.14
C MET A 75 21.22 9.29 43.43
N PRO A 76 21.79 9.53 42.24
CA PRO A 76 21.33 10.60 41.37
C PRO A 76 19.82 10.51 41.15
N ALA A 77 19.16 11.67 41.00
CA ALA A 77 17.72 11.73 40.82
C ALA A 77 17.23 10.97 39.58
N ASP A 78 18.06 10.94 38.52
CA ASP A 78 17.73 10.31 37.24
C ASP A 78 18.15 8.84 37.16
N VAL A 79 18.60 8.24 38.27
CA VAL A 79 19.00 6.82 38.29
C VAL A 79 18.05 6.05 39.20
N VAL A 80 17.37 5.07 38.64
CA VAL A 80 16.47 4.18 39.39
C VAL A 80 17.20 2.89 39.71
N ARG A 81 17.25 2.53 41.00
CA ARG A 81 17.71 1.20 41.44
C ARG A 81 16.52 0.27 41.55
N VAL A 82 16.64 -0.90 40.93
CA VAL A 82 15.70 -2.01 41.02
C VAL A 82 16.42 -3.19 41.65
N ASP A 83 15.95 -3.62 42.81
CA ASP A 83 16.43 -4.82 43.48
C ASP A 83 15.71 -6.04 42.87
N THR A 84 16.47 -7.03 42.39
CA THR A 84 15.94 -8.28 41.80
C THR A 84 16.50 -9.50 42.56
N PRO A 85 15.87 -10.68 42.48
CA PRO A 85 16.40 -11.91 43.08
C PRO A 85 17.81 -12.29 42.58
N HIS A 86 18.24 -11.77 41.44
CA HIS A 86 19.52 -12.05 40.81
C HIS A 86 20.56 -10.92 40.98
N GLY A 87 20.21 -9.84 41.67
CA GLY A 87 21.09 -8.70 41.91
C GLY A 87 20.40 -7.35 41.76
N GLN A 88 21.20 -6.28 41.77
CA GLN A 88 20.72 -4.91 41.67
C GLN A 88 20.90 -4.37 40.25
N MET A 89 19.83 -3.85 39.66
CA MET A 89 19.85 -3.16 38.37
C MET A 89 19.76 -1.66 38.59
N PHE A 90 20.55 -0.88 37.85
CA PHE A 90 20.54 0.58 37.91
C PHE A 90 20.21 1.07 36.49
N LEU A 91 19.08 1.78 36.36
CA LEU A 91 18.65 2.35 35.10
C LEU A 91 18.91 3.85 35.12
N ASP A 92 19.79 4.29 34.22
CA ASP A 92 20.07 5.71 33.99
C ASP A 92 19.03 6.28 33.03
N LEU A 93 18.17 7.17 33.53
CA LEU A 93 17.07 7.79 32.79
C LEU A 93 17.48 9.13 32.16
N ARG A 94 18.75 9.52 32.24
CA ARG A 94 19.23 10.76 31.64
C ARG A 94 19.15 10.68 30.12
N VAL A 95 18.32 11.53 29.53
CA VAL A 95 18.27 11.72 28.08
C VAL A 95 19.34 12.72 27.69
N THR A 96 20.45 12.22 27.17
CA THR A 96 21.51 13.06 26.59
C THR A 96 21.08 13.66 25.25
N PRO A 97 21.63 14.82 24.81
CA PRO A 97 21.34 15.39 23.49
C PRO A 97 21.54 14.41 22.32
N GLU A 98 22.52 13.49 22.44
CA GLU A 98 22.81 12.47 21.42
C GLU A 98 21.68 11.43 21.32
N LEU A 99 21.22 10.92 22.47
CA LEU A 99 20.07 10.00 22.56
C LEU A 99 18.79 10.65 22.05
N GLN A 100 18.58 11.92 22.36
CA GLN A 100 17.43 12.66 21.87
C GLN A 100 17.47 12.85 20.35
N ALA A 101 18.63 13.20 19.78
CA ALA A 101 18.80 13.30 18.34
C ALA A 101 18.57 11.95 17.63
N GLU A 102 19.03 10.83 18.22
CA GLU A 102 18.76 9.49 17.68
C GLU A 102 17.26 9.15 17.72
N ALA A 103 16.56 9.48 18.82
CA ALA A 103 15.12 9.28 18.92
C ALA A 103 14.37 10.03 17.81
N TYR A 104 14.69 11.31 17.60
CA TYR A 104 14.12 12.11 16.52
C TYR A 104 14.43 11.53 15.13
N ALA A 105 15.65 11.05 14.91
CA ALA A 105 16.02 10.39 13.67
C ALA A 105 15.19 9.14 13.41
N ARG A 106 14.95 8.30 14.43
CA ARG A 106 14.09 7.11 14.32
C ARG A 106 12.67 7.47 13.96
N GLU A 107 12.14 8.56 14.49
CA GLU A 107 10.80 9.04 14.16
C GLU A 107 10.74 9.54 12.70
N ILE A 108 11.74 10.29 12.22
CA ILE A 108 11.84 10.67 10.81
C ILE A 108 11.93 9.44 9.90
N ILE A 109 12.76 8.45 10.24
CA ILE A 109 12.86 7.18 9.51
C ILE A 109 11.49 6.52 9.42
N ARG A 110 10.76 6.45 10.53
CA ARG A 110 9.42 5.86 10.57
C ARG A 110 8.44 6.60 9.64
N ARG A 111 8.48 7.92 9.59
CA ARG A 111 7.61 8.72 8.69
C ARG A 111 7.99 8.55 7.23
N VAL A 112 9.27 8.58 6.89
CA VAL A 112 9.75 8.34 5.52
C VAL A 112 9.37 6.93 5.07
N GLN A 113 9.55 5.92 5.92
CA GLN A 113 9.18 4.54 5.61
C GLN A 113 7.67 4.34 5.46
N GLN A 114 6.87 5.06 6.25
CA GLN A 114 5.42 5.09 6.06
C GLN A 114 5.07 5.69 4.70
N MET A 115 5.66 6.84 4.35
CA MET A 115 5.42 7.49 3.06
C MET A 115 5.87 6.63 1.88
N ARG A 116 7.00 5.90 1.98
CA ARG A 116 7.45 4.94 0.95
C ARG A 116 6.38 3.89 0.64
N LYS A 117 5.69 3.38 1.68
CA LYS A 117 4.58 2.42 1.52
C LYS A 117 3.34 3.07 0.90
N GLU A 118 3.06 4.32 1.24
CA GLU A 118 1.92 5.06 0.70
C GLU A 118 2.06 5.31 -0.80
N VAL A 119 3.29 5.56 -1.28
CA VAL A 119 3.59 5.72 -2.72
C VAL A 119 3.92 4.40 -3.44
N ASP A 120 3.77 3.26 -2.76
CA ASP A 120 3.99 1.92 -3.32
C ASP A 120 5.39 1.73 -3.94
N LEU A 121 6.42 2.30 -3.27
CA LEU A 121 7.82 2.14 -3.68
C LEU A 121 8.32 0.72 -3.37
N GLU A 122 9.08 0.15 -4.30
CA GLU A 122 9.81 -1.10 -4.08
C GLU A 122 10.78 -0.97 -2.90
N VAL A 123 11.03 -2.08 -2.20
CA VAL A 123 11.87 -2.09 -0.98
C VAL A 123 13.29 -1.57 -1.27
N ASP A 124 13.84 -1.95 -2.41
CA ASP A 124 15.22 -1.62 -2.79
C ASP A 124 15.33 -0.30 -3.57
N ASP A 125 14.21 0.41 -3.78
CA ASP A 125 14.25 1.66 -4.54
C ASP A 125 14.89 2.80 -3.75
N TYR A 126 15.72 3.56 -4.46
CA TYR A 126 16.32 4.77 -3.92
C TYR A 126 15.36 5.95 -4.04
N ILE A 127 15.48 6.88 -3.09
CA ILE A 127 14.69 8.12 -3.03
C ILE A 127 15.60 9.32 -2.84
N VAL A 128 15.10 10.50 -3.20
CA VAL A 128 15.58 11.78 -2.70
C VAL A 128 14.59 12.26 -1.65
N THR A 129 15.10 12.64 -0.48
CA THR A 129 14.29 13.07 0.66
C THR A 129 14.62 14.51 1.02
N VAL A 130 13.59 15.34 1.17
CA VAL A 130 13.72 16.70 1.71
C VAL A 130 12.87 16.80 2.97
N VAL A 131 13.46 17.24 4.07
CA VAL A 131 12.75 17.44 5.34
C VAL A 131 12.75 18.93 5.66
N LYS A 132 11.59 19.56 5.54
CA LYS A 132 11.39 20.94 5.97
C LYS A 132 11.02 20.98 7.45
N THR A 133 11.81 21.71 8.22
CA THR A 133 11.58 21.91 9.66
C THR A 133 12.26 23.19 10.15
N LYS A 134 12.09 23.53 11.44
CA LYS A 134 12.77 24.66 12.07
C LYS A 134 14.28 24.41 12.16
N LYS A 135 15.07 25.48 12.05
CA LYS A 135 16.55 25.39 12.04
C LYS A 135 17.14 24.65 13.24
N GLU A 136 16.58 24.85 14.42
CA GLU A 136 17.04 24.19 15.65
C GLU A 136 16.89 22.66 15.57
N PHE A 137 15.73 22.18 15.07
CA PHE A 137 15.47 20.76 14.91
C PHE A 137 16.27 20.15 13.75
N ALA A 138 16.43 20.90 12.65
CA ALA A 138 17.28 20.50 11.53
C ALA A 138 18.73 20.24 11.99
N ALA A 139 19.31 21.14 12.81
CA ALA A 139 20.67 20.99 13.32
C ALA A 139 20.85 19.73 14.21
N MET A 140 19.80 19.31 14.93
CA MET A 140 19.83 18.05 15.69
C MET A 140 19.81 16.83 14.76
N LEU A 141 18.96 16.86 13.72
CA LEU A 141 18.83 15.78 12.74
C LEU A 141 20.06 15.65 11.83
N GLU A 142 20.77 16.75 11.53
CA GLU A 142 21.97 16.74 10.70
C GLU A 142 23.03 15.76 11.20
N ARG A 143 23.21 15.64 12.53
CA ARG A 143 24.14 14.67 13.13
C ARG A 143 23.76 13.22 12.85
N GLN A 144 22.48 12.96 12.60
CA GLN A 144 21.91 11.65 12.33
C GLN A 144 21.54 11.46 10.84
N ALA A 145 21.87 12.42 9.97
CA ALA A 145 21.58 12.34 8.54
C ALA A 145 22.10 11.04 7.90
N PRO A 146 23.31 10.52 8.22
CA PRO A 146 23.79 9.27 7.66
C PRO A 146 22.95 8.04 8.08
N LEU A 147 22.43 8.04 9.31
CA LEU A 147 21.54 7.00 9.81
C LEU A 147 20.21 7.06 9.05
N ILE A 148 19.59 8.24 8.98
CA ILE A 148 18.30 8.44 8.30
C ILE A 148 18.41 8.04 6.83
N ALA A 149 19.42 8.53 6.11
CA ALA A 149 19.62 8.24 4.69
C ALA A 149 19.79 6.74 4.42
N ARG A 150 20.60 6.05 5.24
CA ARG A 150 20.81 4.60 5.09
C ARG A 150 19.54 3.81 5.36
N GLU A 151 18.86 4.05 6.48
CA GLU A 151 17.66 3.28 6.86
C GLU A 151 16.45 3.57 5.96
N THR A 152 16.50 4.61 5.12
CA THR A 152 15.40 5.00 4.22
C THR A 152 15.73 4.81 2.73
N HIS A 153 16.93 4.32 2.41
CA HIS A 153 17.47 4.26 1.05
C HIS A 153 17.43 5.64 0.35
N SER A 154 17.71 6.71 1.10
CA SER A 154 17.79 8.06 0.54
C SER A 154 19.18 8.31 -0.03
N ARG A 155 19.28 8.57 -1.33
CA ARG A 155 20.54 8.96 -2.00
C ARG A 155 20.97 10.36 -1.59
N THR A 156 20.00 11.25 -1.50
CA THR A 156 20.19 12.62 -1.04
C THR A 156 19.17 12.89 0.06
N LEU A 157 19.63 13.42 1.18
CA LEU A 157 18.79 13.86 2.29
C LEU A 157 19.14 15.32 2.59
N THR A 158 18.18 16.22 2.43
CA THR A 158 18.37 17.65 2.64
C THR A 158 17.40 18.16 3.71
N PHE A 159 17.90 18.93 4.67
CA PHE A 159 17.07 19.65 5.62
C PHE A 159 16.88 21.10 5.13
N ALA A 160 15.64 21.57 5.09
CA ALA A 160 15.31 22.89 4.58
C ALA A 160 14.48 23.69 5.60
N ASP A 161 14.61 25.01 5.59
CA ASP A 161 13.76 25.94 6.34
C ASP A 161 12.69 26.59 5.43
N LYS A 162 12.83 26.46 4.11
CA LYS A 162 11.95 27.01 3.08
C LYS A 162 11.06 25.93 2.44
N PRO A 163 9.94 26.32 1.81
CA PRO A 163 9.19 25.42 0.93
C PRO A 163 10.08 24.81 -0.15
N PHE A 164 9.75 23.58 -0.55
CA PHE A 164 10.44 22.83 -1.60
C PHE A 164 9.40 22.17 -2.49
N GLU A 165 9.83 21.71 -3.67
CA GLU A 165 9.02 20.88 -4.56
C GLU A 165 9.53 19.44 -4.52
N SER A 166 8.60 18.48 -4.51
CA SER A 166 8.87 17.05 -4.48
C SER A 166 7.68 16.31 -5.07
N GLU A 167 7.91 15.16 -5.71
CA GLU A 167 6.84 14.38 -6.35
C GLU A 167 5.75 13.95 -5.37
N TYR A 168 6.14 13.61 -4.14
CA TYR A 168 5.23 13.34 -3.05
C TYR A 168 5.61 14.13 -1.81
N THR A 169 4.68 14.91 -1.26
CA THR A 169 4.92 15.74 -0.08
C THR A 169 3.84 15.49 0.96
N LYS A 170 4.23 15.36 2.23
CA LYS A 170 3.31 15.18 3.34
C LYS A 170 3.74 15.99 4.55
N GLU A 171 2.75 16.60 5.19
CA GLU A 171 2.94 17.35 6.43
C GLU A 171 2.58 16.46 7.63
N TRP A 172 3.46 16.49 8.63
CA TRP A 172 3.31 15.80 9.90
C TRP A 172 3.28 16.84 11.01
N GLN A 173 2.14 16.94 11.68
CA GLN A 173 1.95 17.95 12.73
C GLN A 173 2.70 17.60 14.03
N ASP A 174 2.99 16.31 14.24
CA ASP A 174 3.65 15.81 15.45
C ASP A 174 4.66 14.70 15.15
N VAL A 175 5.93 15.09 15.21
CA VAL A 175 7.14 14.24 15.25
C VAL A 175 7.87 14.64 16.53
N ASP A 176 7.53 13.98 17.64
CA ASP A 176 8.00 14.30 18.99
C ASP A 176 7.89 15.81 19.32
N GLY A 177 6.71 16.39 19.10
CA GLY A 177 6.40 17.79 19.37
C GLY A 177 6.84 18.78 18.28
N HIS A 178 7.39 18.29 17.16
CA HIS A 178 7.83 19.14 16.04
C HIS A 178 6.96 18.91 14.81
N ALA A 179 6.52 20.02 14.19
CA ALA A 179 5.89 19.97 12.87
C ALA A 179 6.98 19.85 11.80
N VAL A 180 6.83 18.89 10.89
CA VAL A 180 7.75 18.66 9.78
C VAL A 180 6.98 18.41 8.49
N THR A 181 7.53 18.89 7.37
CA THR A 181 7.03 18.53 6.04
C THR A 181 8.09 17.71 5.34
N ILE A 182 7.74 16.51 4.89
CA ILE A 182 8.67 15.58 4.25
C ILE A 182 8.28 15.46 2.78
N GLY A 183 9.27 15.60 1.91
CA GLY A 183 9.20 15.37 0.48
C GLY A 183 9.95 14.10 0.11
N LEU A 184 9.33 13.28 -0.73
CA LEU A 184 9.94 12.13 -1.39
C LEU A 184 9.87 12.30 -2.90
N THR A 185 10.99 12.00 -3.55
CA THR A 185 11.08 11.84 -5.00
C THR A 185 11.66 10.46 -5.28
N PRO A 186 10.84 9.49 -5.71
CA PRO A 186 11.30 8.21 -6.19
C PRO A 186 12.36 8.34 -7.28
N LEU A 187 13.39 7.49 -7.22
CA LEU A 187 14.30 7.36 -8.34
C LEU A 187 13.84 6.27 -9.33
N HIS A 188 12.88 5.39 -8.97
CA HIS A 188 12.36 4.31 -9.83
C HIS A 188 13.45 3.44 -10.47
N MET A 189 14.61 3.31 -9.80
CA MET A 189 15.79 2.67 -10.35
C MET A 189 15.54 1.18 -10.65
N SER A 190 14.84 0.47 -9.75
CA SER A 190 14.57 -0.96 -9.94
C SER A 190 13.61 -1.20 -11.10
N GLU A 191 12.59 -0.37 -11.22
CA GLU A 191 11.64 -0.41 -12.33
C GLU A 191 12.31 -0.09 -13.66
N ALA A 192 13.06 1.02 -13.73
CA ALA A 192 13.81 1.41 -14.93
C ALA A 192 14.77 0.28 -15.36
N HIS A 193 15.53 -0.31 -14.44
CA HIS A 193 16.41 -1.43 -14.75
C HIS A 193 15.65 -2.64 -15.29
N ARG A 194 14.52 -3.01 -14.67
CA ARG A 194 13.68 -4.12 -15.12
C ARG A 194 13.14 -3.87 -16.53
N GLU A 195 12.72 -2.64 -16.83
CA GLU A 195 12.24 -2.30 -18.15
C GLU A 195 13.37 -2.28 -19.20
N PHE A 196 14.52 -1.70 -18.87
CA PHE A 196 15.66 -1.59 -19.79
C PHE A 196 16.26 -2.96 -20.09
N THR A 197 16.35 -3.85 -19.10
CA THR A 197 16.84 -5.23 -19.31
C THR A 197 15.90 -6.11 -20.12
N ARG A 198 14.64 -5.71 -20.34
CA ARG A 198 13.76 -6.36 -21.33
C ARG A 198 14.12 -6.03 -22.77
N ILE A 199 14.90 -4.96 -23.00
CA ILE A 199 15.43 -4.64 -24.32
C ILE A 199 16.50 -5.69 -24.67
N PRO A 200 16.37 -6.42 -25.78
CA PRO A 200 17.33 -7.45 -26.15
C PRO A 200 18.77 -6.91 -26.19
N GLY A 201 19.67 -7.57 -25.45
CA GLY A 201 21.10 -7.22 -25.39
C GLY A 201 21.48 -6.15 -24.37
N ILE A 202 20.52 -5.59 -23.62
CA ILE A 202 20.81 -4.64 -22.54
C ILE A 202 21.01 -5.38 -21.22
N SER A 203 22.25 -5.35 -20.73
CA SER A 203 22.64 -5.93 -19.44
C SER A 203 22.28 -5.01 -18.27
N ARG A 204 22.30 -5.52 -17.04
CA ARG A 204 22.05 -4.72 -15.84
C ARG A 204 23.02 -3.54 -15.68
N ALA A 205 24.29 -3.72 -16.09
CA ALA A 205 25.29 -2.65 -16.07
C ALA A 205 24.95 -1.54 -17.08
N LYS A 206 24.52 -1.90 -18.29
CA LYS A 206 24.07 -0.94 -19.32
C LYS A 206 22.75 -0.26 -18.94
N ALA A 207 21.88 -0.95 -18.20
CA ALA A 207 20.68 -0.36 -17.63
C ALA A 207 21.02 0.69 -16.55
N THR A 208 22.04 0.44 -15.72
CA THR A 208 22.56 1.42 -14.77
C THR A 208 23.09 2.67 -15.48
N THR A 209 23.89 2.53 -16.55
CA THR A 209 24.44 3.70 -17.26
C THR A 209 23.35 4.54 -17.91
N LEU A 210 22.32 3.91 -18.49
CA LEU A 210 21.13 4.60 -18.99
C LEU A 210 20.40 5.38 -17.88
N PHE A 211 20.24 4.75 -16.72
CA PHE A 211 19.59 5.36 -15.57
C PHE A 211 20.38 6.56 -15.04
N ASP A 212 21.68 6.40 -14.85
CA ASP A 212 22.58 7.44 -14.37
C ASP A 212 22.71 8.61 -15.36
N ALA A 213 22.53 8.35 -16.66
CA ALA A 213 22.41 9.38 -17.71
C ALA A 213 21.07 10.15 -17.68
N GLY A 214 20.16 9.82 -16.76
CA GLY A 214 18.90 10.53 -16.54
C GLY A 214 17.68 9.87 -17.18
N TYR A 215 17.82 8.75 -17.87
CA TYR A 215 16.70 8.01 -18.43
C TYR A 215 16.04 7.15 -17.34
N LYS A 216 14.93 7.63 -16.77
CA LYS A 216 14.24 6.95 -15.66
C LYS A 216 13.10 6.02 -16.09
N SER A 217 12.76 5.95 -17.39
CA SER A 217 11.68 5.09 -17.90
C SER A 217 11.84 4.79 -19.40
N VAL A 218 11.15 3.76 -19.89
CA VAL A 218 11.11 3.47 -21.34
C VAL A 218 10.48 4.62 -22.14
N ALA A 219 9.55 5.37 -21.55
CA ALA A 219 8.98 6.56 -22.19
C ALA A 219 10.04 7.66 -22.40
N ALA A 220 10.90 7.91 -21.40
CA ALA A 220 12.02 8.84 -21.52
C ALA A 220 13.01 8.38 -22.60
N LEU A 221 13.30 7.08 -22.67
CA LEU A 221 14.15 6.50 -23.73
C LEU A 221 13.57 6.65 -25.13
N ARG A 222 12.24 6.56 -25.31
CA ARG A 222 11.60 6.77 -26.61
C ARG A 222 11.73 8.19 -27.14
N GLY A 223 11.82 9.17 -26.24
CA GLY A 223 12.05 10.57 -26.61
C GLY A 223 13.51 10.87 -27.00
N ALA A 224 14.44 9.96 -26.68
CA ALA A 224 15.86 10.16 -26.93
C ALA A 224 16.21 9.98 -28.41
N THR A 225 17.07 10.86 -28.90
CA THR A 225 17.66 10.75 -30.24
C THR A 225 18.83 9.77 -30.25
N LYS A 226 19.17 9.27 -31.44
CA LYS A 226 20.36 8.42 -31.63
C LYS A 226 21.66 9.11 -31.17
N GLN A 227 21.75 10.43 -31.31
CA GLN A 227 22.92 11.20 -30.91
C GLN A 227 23.03 11.31 -29.39
N GLU A 228 21.92 11.52 -28.68
CA GLU A 228 21.90 11.59 -27.22
C GLU A 228 22.27 10.23 -26.60
N LEU A 229 21.71 9.12 -27.12
CA LEU A 229 22.06 7.78 -26.62
C LEU A 229 23.51 7.40 -26.88
N ALA A 230 24.10 7.88 -27.98
CA ALA A 230 25.50 7.64 -28.31
C ALA A 230 26.48 8.41 -27.40
N GLN A 231 26.01 9.42 -26.65
CA GLN A 231 26.82 10.16 -25.68
C GLN A 231 26.84 9.49 -24.30
N VAL A 232 26.00 8.47 -24.06
CA VAL A 232 25.98 7.74 -22.79
C VAL A 232 27.22 6.86 -22.69
N GLU A 233 28.07 7.16 -21.71
CA GLU A 233 29.31 6.43 -21.45
C GLU A 233 28.99 4.95 -21.10
N GLY A 234 29.58 4.01 -21.85
CA GLY A 234 29.34 2.57 -21.67
C GLY A 234 28.30 1.94 -22.60
N LEU A 235 27.68 2.69 -23.51
CA LEU A 235 26.90 2.15 -24.63
C LEU A 235 27.69 2.17 -25.93
N ASP A 236 27.72 1.05 -26.64
CA ASP A 236 28.30 0.99 -27.99
C ASP A 236 27.25 1.32 -29.07
N ALA A 237 27.70 1.52 -30.31
CA ALA A 237 26.82 1.85 -31.42
C ALA A 237 25.78 0.74 -31.71
N GLU A 238 26.09 -0.51 -31.38
CA GLU A 238 25.19 -1.65 -31.56
C GLU A 238 24.08 -1.64 -30.50
N ASP A 239 24.41 -1.32 -29.25
CA ASP A 239 23.46 -1.13 -28.16
C ASP A 239 22.46 -0.02 -28.49
N VAL A 240 22.94 1.13 -28.96
CA VAL A 240 22.07 2.25 -29.35
C VAL A 240 21.11 1.82 -30.47
N ASN A 241 21.59 1.09 -31.47
CA ASN A 241 20.73 0.59 -32.54
C ASN A 241 19.73 -0.44 -32.01
N ARG A 242 20.11 -1.34 -31.09
CA ARG A 242 19.21 -2.32 -30.46
C ARG A 242 18.12 -1.63 -29.65
N ILE A 243 18.46 -0.60 -28.87
CA ILE A 243 17.51 0.21 -28.11
C ILE A 243 16.50 0.85 -29.06
N LEU A 244 16.96 1.58 -30.07
CA LEU A 244 16.08 2.25 -31.03
C LEU A 244 15.19 1.26 -31.79
N ALA A 245 15.74 0.11 -32.22
CA ALA A 245 14.98 -0.92 -32.91
C ALA A 245 13.90 -1.54 -32.00
N ALA A 246 14.23 -1.85 -30.75
CA ALA A 246 13.28 -2.40 -29.78
C ALA A 246 12.17 -1.40 -29.43
N LEU A 247 12.49 -0.10 -29.40
CA LEU A 247 11.52 0.96 -29.16
C LEU A 247 10.64 1.25 -30.37
N ALA A 248 11.16 1.07 -31.59
CA ALA A 248 10.42 1.23 -32.85
C ALA A 248 9.49 0.05 -33.16
N ALA A 249 9.80 -1.17 -32.69
CA ALA A 249 9.03 -2.39 -32.95
C ALA A 249 7.61 -2.43 -32.33
N LYS A 250 7.13 -1.33 -31.75
CA LYS A 250 5.75 -1.16 -31.23
C LYS A 250 4.97 -0.04 -31.94
N GLN A 251 5.24 0.20 -33.22
CA GLN A 251 4.36 1.01 -34.08
C GLN A 251 3.60 0.08 -35.03
N ASP A 252 2.36 -0.27 -34.69
CA ASP A 252 1.41 -0.81 -35.66
C ASP A 252 1.08 0.33 -36.63
N THR A 253 1.77 0.39 -37.78
CA THR A 253 1.43 1.34 -38.85
C THR A 253 0.05 0.96 -39.41
N PRO A 254 -0.95 1.85 -39.35
CA PRO A 254 -2.27 1.55 -39.86
C PRO A 254 -2.25 1.35 -41.38
N VAL A 255 -2.96 0.35 -41.88
CA VAL A 255 -3.14 0.03 -43.31
C VAL A 255 -4.54 0.49 -43.73
N GLU A 256 -4.67 1.03 -44.94
CA GLU A 256 -5.99 1.40 -45.47
C GLU A 256 -6.74 0.19 -46.03
N CYS A 257 -8.01 0.06 -45.67
CA CYS A 257 -8.88 -0.97 -46.22
C CYS A 257 -9.13 -0.69 -47.71
N PRO A 258 -8.84 -1.63 -48.63
CA PRO A 258 -8.97 -1.42 -50.07
C PRO A 258 -10.42 -1.22 -50.52
N THR A 259 -11.39 -1.64 -49.70
CA THR A 259 -12.82 -1.58 -50.04
C THR A 259 -13.50 -0.31 -49.53
N CYS A 260 -13.14 0.18 -48.34
CA CYS A 260 -13.84 1.31 -47.73
C CYS A 260 -12.94 2.49 -47.31
N GLY A 261 -11.63 2.39 -47.53
CA GLY A 261 -10.65 3.43 -47.18
C GLY A 261 -10.50 3.67 -45.68
N ALA A 262 -11.03 2.80 -44.82
CA ALA A 262 -10.85 2.93 -43.37
C ALA A 262 -9.38 2.65 -43.00
N SER A 263 -8.82 3.46 -42.10
CA SER A 263 -7.54 3.17 -41.47
C SER A 263 -7.73 2.01 -40.47
N VAL A 264 -7.03 0.91 -40.69
CA VAL A 264 -7.15 -0.33 -39.92
C VAL A 264 -5.78 -0.71 -39.34
N PRO A 265 -5.67 -1.18 -38.08
CA PRO A 265 -4.42 -1.70 -37.55
C PRO A 265 -3.84 -2.80 -38.45
N SER A 266 -2.52 -2.80 -38.67
CA SER A 266 -1.82 -3.80 -39.51
C SER A 266 -1.98 -5.24 -39.01
N THR A 267 -2.30 -5.41 -37.73
CA THR A 267 -2.58 -6.69 -37.07
C THR A 267 -4.03 -7.18 -37.24
N ALA A 268 -4.93 -6.35 -37.76
CA ALA A 268 -6.33 -6.71 -37.93
C ALA A 268 -6.53 -7.67 -39.10
N ARG A 269 -7.21 -8.80 -38.87
CA ARG A 269 -7.54 -9.76 -39.94
C ARG A 269 -8.71 -9.29 -40.81
N ARG A 270 -9.60 -8.45 -40.27
CA ARG A 270 -10.75 -7.86 -40.96
C ARG A 270 -10.89 -6.38 -40.66
N CYS A 271 -11.43 -5.64 -41.62
CA CYS A 271 -11.78 -4.25 -41.45
C CYS A 271 -12.95 -4.12 -40.46
N PRO A 272 -12.81 -3.35 -39.36
CA PRO A 272 -13.90 -3.15 -38.41
C PRO A 272 -15.06 -2.31 -38.98
N ARG A 273 -14.82 -1.57 -40.08
CA ARG A 273 -15.85 -0.74 -40.72
C ARG A 273 -16.72 -1.52 -41.71
N CYS A 274 -16.13 -2.39 -42.54
CA CYS A 274 -16.87 -3.08 -43.60
C CYS A 274 -16.79 -4.62 -43.54
N GLY A 275 -15.96 -5.19 -42.68
CA GLY A 275 -15.82 -6.65 -42.53
C GLY A 275 -14.91 -7.34 -43.54
N GLU A 276 -14.35 -6.60 -44.51
CA GLU A 276 -13.45 -7.14 -45.54
C GLU A 276 -12.14 -7.68 -44.92
N PRO A 277 -11.65 -8.87 -45.32
CA PRO A 277 -10.33 -9.35 -44.94
C PRO A 277 -9.23 -8.37 -45.37
N ILE A 278 -8.37 -7.99 -44.41
CA ILE A 278 -7.18 -7.17 -44.70
C ILE A 278 -6.00 -8.07 -45.08
N ALA A 279 -5.92 -9.26 -44.47
CA ALA A 279 -4.93 -10.26 -44.82
C ALA A 279 -5.30 -10.93 -46.15
N THR A 280 -4.38 -10.95 -47.11
CA THR A 280 -4.54 -11.60 -48.43
C THR A 280 -3.88 -12.98 -48.51
N GLN A 281 -3.05 -13.33 -47.51
CA GLN A 281 -2.30 -14.58 -47.50
C GLN A 281 -2.85 -15.55 -46.45
N SER A 282 -2.87 -16.83 -46.82
CA SER A 282 -3.19 -17.91 -45.87
C SER A 282 -2.04 -18.06 -44.87
N SER A 283 -2.38 -18.41 -43.63
CA SER A 283 -1.42 -18.61 -42.54
C SER A 283 -1.54 -20.01 -41.95
N THR A 284 -0.60 -20.46 -41.14
CA THR A 284 -0.67 -21.76 -40.46
C THR A 284 -1.11 -21.60 -39.01
N CYS A 285 -1.96 -22.51 -38.54
CA CYS A 285 -2.42 -22.48 -37.15
C CYS A 285 -1.29 -22.81 -36.18
N PRO A 286 -1.01 -21.98 -35.15
CA PRO A 286 0.05 -22.27 -34.18
C PRO A 286 -0.29 -23.48 -33.29
N ARG A 287 -1.57 -23.89 -33.22
CA ARG A 287 -2.01 -25.03 -32.41
C ARG A 287 -1.94 -26.36 -33.15
N CYS A 288 -2.49 -26.44 -34.36
CA CYS A 288 -2.58 -27.71 -35.10
C CYS A 288 -1.84 -27.71 -36.43
N GLN A 289 -1.16 -26.62 -36.77
CA GLN A 289 -0.45 -26.41 -38.04
C GLN A 289 -1.35 -26.45 -39.30
N GLY A 290 -2.67 -26.59 -39.15
CA GLY A 290 -3.63 -26.55 -40.26
C GLY A 290 -3.68 -25.19 -40.95
N SER A 291 -4.01 -25.19 -42.24
CA SER A 291 -4.12 -23.97 -43.05
C SER A 291 -5.28 -23.08 -42.57
N ILE A 292 -5.00 -21.79 -42.45
CA ILE A 292 -5.94 -20.73 -42.07
C ILE A 292 -6.18 -19.88 -43.31
N PRO A 293 -7.41 -19.87 -43.85
CA PRO A 293 -7.79 -18.97 -44.92
C PRO A 293 -7.62 -17.50 -44.52
N PRO A 294 -7.31 -16.60 -45.47
CA PRO A 294 -7.24 -15.18 -45.19
C PRO A 294 -8.55 -14.65 -44.58
N GLY A 295 -8.46 -13.85 -43.51
CA GLY A 295 -9.65 -13.32 -42.80
C GLY A 295 -10.40 -14.30 -41.89
N ALA A 296 -9.89 -15.51 -41.66
CA ALA A 296 -10.50 -16.43 -40.69
C ALA A 296 -10.15 -16.02 -39.24
N ASP A 297 -11.18 -15.88 -38.40
CA ASP A 297 -11.04 -15.53 -36.98
C ASP A 297 -10.73 -16.76 -36.09
N LYS A 298 -10.93 -17.96 -36.66
CA LYS A 298 -10.66 -19.26 -36.03
C LYS A 298 -10.05 -20.22 -37.04
N CYS A 299 -9.20 -21.13 -36.57
CA CYS A 299 -8.69 -22.23 -37.37
C CYS A 299 -9.84 -23.19 -37.75
N PRO A 300 -10.05 -23.49 -39.04
CA PRO A 300 -11.11 -24.41 -39.47
C PRO A 300 -10.83 -25.87 -39.06
N VAL A 301 -9.58 -26.22 -38.75
CA VAL A 301 -9.19 -27.59 -38.40
C VAL A 301 -9.38 -27.88 -36.91
N CYS A 302 -8.94 -26.98 -36.02
CA CYS A 302 -8.95 -27.23 -34.57
C CYS A 302 -9.72 -26.20 -33.73
N GLY A 303 -10.34 -25.20 -34.37
CA GLY A 303 -11.11 -24.16 -33.69
C GLY A 303 -10.30 -23.12 -32.92
N TYR A 304 -8.97 -23.14 -33.01
CA TYR A 304 -8.08 -22.17 -32.34
C TYR A 304 -8.39 -20.73 -32.81
N ALA A 305 -8.71 -19.84 -31.87
CA ALA A 305 -9.01 -18.43 -32.15
C ALA A 305 -7.73 -17.62 -32.41
N LEU A 306 -7.72 -16.78 -33.44
CA LEU A 306 -6.50 -16.21 -34.00
C LEU A 306 -6.25 -14.72 -33.66
N ALA A 307 -7.23 -14.01 -33.11
CA ALA A 307 -7.16 -12.76 -32.31
C ALA A 307 -8.56 -12.08 -32.24
N ALA A 308 -8.74 -11.20 -31.25
CA ALA A 308 -10.00 -10.66 -30.74
C ALA A 308 -10.73 -9.71 -31.72
N SER A 309 -11.97 -10.05 -32.05
CA SER A 309 -12.94 -9.16 -32.71
C SER A 309 -13.40 -8.05 -31.76
N GLY A 310 -13.18 -6.79 -32.12
CA GLY A 310 -13.73 -5.61 -31.44
C GLY A 310 -15.28 -5.54 -31.49
N PRO A 311 -15.90 -4.64 -30.70
CA PRO A 311 -17.34 -4.58 -30.54
C PRO A 311 -18.06 -4.19 -31.84
N ARG A 312 -19.11 -4.94 -32.19
CA ARG A 312 -20.03 -4.62 -33.30
C ARG A 312 -20.91 -3.42 -32.92
N SER A 313 -21.01 -2.42 -33.79
CA SER A 313 -21.96 -1.31 -33.64
C SER A 313 -23.41 -1.82 -33.74
N ALA A 314 -24.28 -1.34 -32.85
CA ALA A 314 -25.70 -1.66 -32.82
C ALA A 314 -26.45 -1.13 -34.07
N PRO A 315 -27.55 -1.79 -34.50
CA PRO A 315 -28.29 -1.41 -35.71
C PRO A 315 -29.02 -0.08 -35.55
N SER A 316 -29.07 0.70 -36.63
CA SER A 316 -29.67 2.04 -36.69
C SER A 316 -31.22 2.05 -36.71
N ARG A 317 -31.85 0.89 -36.92
CA ARG A 317 -33.31 0.72 -36.92
C ARG A 317 -33.71 -0.57 -36.22
N VAL A 318 -34.85 -0.52 -35.54
CA VAL A 318 -35.44 -1.64 -34.78
C VAL A 318 -36.91 -1.79 -35.19
N ALA A 319 -37.46 -3.01 -35.09
CA ALA A 319 -38.86 -3.23 -35.40
C ALA A 319 -39.76 -2.77 -34.24
N CYS A 320 -40.87 -2.12 -34.56
CA CYS A 320 -41.88 -1.72 -33.59
C CYS A 320 -42.45 -2.95 -32.86
N ILE A 321 -42.51 -2.90 -31.53
CA ILE A 321 -42.99 -4.01 -30.70
C ILE A 321 -44.48 -4.35 -30.91
N ALA A 322 -45.26 -3.44 -31.50
CA ALA A 322 -46.70 -3.60 -31.69
C ALA A 322 -47.07 -3.96 -33.14
N CYS A 323 -46.49 -3.27 -34.13
CA CYS A 323 -46.87 -3.47 -35.54
C CYS A 323 -45.75 -4.03 -36.44
N GLY A 324 -44.52 -4.17 -35.93
CA GLY A 324 -43.39 -4.73 -36.68
C GLY A 324 -42.70 -3.76 -37.67
N GLU A 325 -43.17 -2.52 -37.82
CA GLU A 325 -42.58 -1.53 -38.72
C GLU A 325 -41.18 -1.11 -38.28
N LEU A 326 -40.25 -0.88 -39.22
CA LEU A 326 -38.86 -0.50 -38.91
C LEU A 326 -38.75 0.98 -38.52
N ILE A 327 -38.56 1.25 -37.24
CA ILE A 327 -38.44 2.58 -36.65
C ILE A 327 -36.99 2.91 -36.25
N PRO A 328 -36.61 4.19 -36.12
CA PRO A 328 -35.30 4.59 -35.60
C PRO A 328 -35.02 3.99 -34.21
N ALA A 329 -33.80 3.50 -33.98
CA ALA A 329 -33.41 2.99 -32.67
C ALA A 329 -33.50 4.10 -31.60
N GLY A 330 -34.28 3.88 -30.54
CA GLY A 330 -34.51 4.85 -29.45
C GLY A 330 -35.81 5.66 -29.57
N SER A 331 -36.66 5.41 -30.56
CA SER A 331 -37.99 6.02 -30.64
C SER A 331 -38.86 5.61 -29.43
N VAL A 332 -39.40 6.60 -28.72
CA VAL A 332 -40.27 6.39 -27.55
C VAL A 332 -41.65 5.87 -27.96
N ASP A 333 -42.16 6.34 -29.10
CA ASP A 333 -43.41 5.89 -29.70
C ASP A 333 -43.19 5.51 -31.18
N CYS A 334 -43.99 4.57 -31.68
CA CYS A 334 -43.97 4.22 -33.10
C CYS A 334 -44.69 5.30 -33.92
N PRO A 335 -44.03 5.94 -34.91
CA PRO A 335 -44.68 6.94 -35.76
C PRO A 335 -45.84 6.38 -36.60
N SER A 336 -45.85 5.08 -36.87
CA SER A 336 -46.85 4.43 -37.73
C SER A 336 -48.10 3.99 -36.96
N CYS A 337 -47.96 3.44 -35.75
CA CYS A 337 -49.10 2.91 -34.98
C CYS A 337 -49.34 3.63 -33.65
N GLY A 338 -48.48 4.59 -33.27
CA GLY A 338 -48.59 5.33 -32.02
C GLY A 338 -48.27 4.52 -30.76
N ALA A 339 -47.86 3.26 -30.89
CA ALA A 339 -47.59 2.42 -29.73
C ALA A 339 -46.31 2.87 -29.01
N PRO A 340 -46.31 2.98 -27.68
CA PRO A 340 -45.09 3.22 -26.92
C PRO A 340 -44.15 2.02 -27.05
N GLN A 341 -42.88 2.29 -27.27
CA GLN A 341 -41.82 1.29 -27.45
C GLN A 341 -41.10 0.96 -26.13
N VAL A 342 -41.57 1.56 -25.03
CA VAL A 342 -41.10 1.31 -23.66
C VAL A 342 -42.21 0.58 -22.91
N ARG A 343 -41.92 -0.60 -22.33
CA ARG A 343 -42.92 -1.37 -21.58
C ARG A 343 -43.17 -0.76 -20.20
N PRO A 344 -44.44 -0.68 -19.72
CA PRO A 344 -44.73 -0.33 -18.33
C PRO A 344 -44.28 -1.43 -17.37
N MET A 345 -43.77 -1.03 -16.21
CA MET A 345 -43.23 -1.91 -15.18
C MET A 345 -44.36 -2.40 -14.26
N GLU A 346 -44.78 -3.66 -14.37
CA GLU A 346 -45.77 -4.29 -13.49
C GLU A 346 -45.13 -4.98 -12.28
N ARG A 347 -45.75 -4.82 -11.10
CA ARG A 347 -45.37 -5.45 -9.82
C ARG A 347 -46.31 -6.62 -9.48
N ALA A 348 -45.68 -7.74 -9.12
CA ALA A 348 -46.02 -8.76 -8.11
C ALA A 348 -47.18 -9.77 -8.36
N ARG A 349 -46.85 -11.06 -8.60
CA ARG A 349 -46.75 -12.17 -7.60
C ARG A 349 -46.68 -13.56 -8.29
N SER A 350 -46.18 -14.52 -7.51
CA SER A 350 -46.18 -16.00 -7.60
C SER A 350 -45.30 -16.70 -8.65
N ASP A 351 -44.35 -17.47 -8.12
CA ASP A 351 -43.83 -18.77 -8.58
C ASP A 351 -44.06 -19.13 -10.05
N GLU A 352 -43.04 -18.93 -10.89
CA GLU A 352 -42.71 -19.79 -12.04
C GLU A 352 -41.39 -19.29 -12.67
N ASP A 353 -40.35 -20.11 -12.55
CA ASP A 353 -39.12 -20.14 -13.34
C ASP A 353 -38.66 -18.81 -13.98
N GLU A 354 -38.16 -17.91 -13.13
CA GLU A 354 -37.36 -16.78 -13.58
C GLU A 354 -36.13 -17.36 -14.29
N THR A 355 -36.07 -17.23 -15.62
CA THR A 355 -34.91 -17.58 -16.43
C THR A 355 -33.67 -17.03 -15.75
N LEU A 356 -32.89 -17.93 -15.14
CA LEU A 356 -31.70 -17.62 -14.36
C LEU A 356 -30.88 -16.59 -15.15
N PRO A 357 -30.53 -15.42 -14.60
CA PRO A 357 -29.55 -14.57 -15.24
C PRO A 357 -28.28 -15.41 -15.35
N LEU A 358 -28.06 -15.99 -16.54
CA LEU A 358 -27.00 -16.95 -16.75
C LEU A 358 -25.69 -16.18 -16.59
N LEU A 359 -25.07 -16.34 -15.42
CA LEU A 359 -23.72 -15.85 -15.20
C LEU A 359 -22.84 -16.53 -16.22
N LYS A 360 -22.32 -15.72 -17.13
CA LYS A 360 -21.47 -16.18 -18.22
C LYS A 360 -20.17 -16.71 -17.63
N ASP A 361 -19.68 -17.79 -18.21
CA ASP A 361 -18.36 -18.31 -17.89
C ASP A 361 -17.29 -17.27 -18.24
N SER A 362 -16.13 -17.37 -17.59
CA SER A 362 -14.99 -16.46 -17.76
C SER A 362 -15.39 -14.98 -17.57
N SER A 363 -16.37 -14.69 -16.73
CA SER A 363 -16.90 -13.34 -16.54
C SER A 363 -16.90 -12.91 -15.08
N SER A 364 -16.85 -11.60 -14.88
CA SER A 364 -16.82 -10.93 -13.59
C SER A 364 -17.98 -9.94 -13.44
N TYR A 365 -18.54 -9.87 -12.24
CA TYR A 365 -19.72 -9.08 -11.92
C TYR A 365 -19.47 -8.26 -10.65
N LEU A 366 -19.78 -6.96 -10.70
CA LEU A 366 -19.81 -6.08 -9.54
C LEU A 366 -21.26 -5.82 -9.14
N VAL A 367 -21.65 -6.30 -7.97
CA VAL A 367 -22.95 -6.06 -7.35
C VAL A 367 -22.83 -4.87 -6.41
N LYS A 368 -23.55 -3.79 -6.71
CA LYS A 368 -23.64 -2.63 -5.83
C LYS A 368 -24.81 -2.82 -4.89
N GLU A 369 -24.51 -3.04 -3.62
CA GLU A 369 -25.51 -3.31 -2.60
C GLU A 369 -25.03 -2.89 -1.22
N SER A 370 -25.95 -2.47 -0.34
CA SER A 370 -25.63 -2.09 1.04
C SER A 370 -25.57 -3.30 1.98
N THR A 371 -26.29 -4.36 1.64
CA THR A 371 -26.32 -5.66 2.33
C THR A 371 -26.15 -6.75 1.29
N PRO A 372 -25.37 -7.81 1.55
CA PRO A 372 -25.00 -8.79 0.54
C PRO A 372 -26.14 -9.81 0.31
N GLU A 373 -27.25 -9.38 -0.26
CA GLU A 373 -28.40 -10.23 -0.57
C GLU A 373 -28.40 -10.64 -2.04
N GLU A 374 -28.16 -9.68 -2.94
CA GLU A 374 -28.20 -9.89 -4.38
C GLU A 374 -26.97 -10.70 -4.84
N ALA A 375 -25.77 -10.42 -4.32
CA ALA A 375 -24.60 -11.21 -4.67
C ALA A 375 -24.72 -12.68 -4.21
N TYR A 376 -25.28 -12.94 -3.03
CA TYR A 376 -25.54 -14.31 -2.57
C TYR A 376 -26.66 -14.98 -3.39
N ARG A 377 -27.69 -14.25 -3.82
CA ARG A 377 -28.73 -14.77 -4.72
C ARG A 377 -28.13 -15.21 -6.05
N LEU A 378 -27.30 -14.37 -6.68
CA LEU A 378 -26.59 -14.71 -7.92
C LEU A 378 -25.63 -15.88 -7.75
N PHE A 379 -24.94 -15.95 -6.61
CA PHE A 379 -24.07 -17.07 -6.26
C PHE A 379 -24.84 -18.40 -6.16
N LEU A 380 -25.99 -18.41 -5.46
CA LEU A 380 -26.86 -19.57 -5.34
C LEU A 380 -27.43 -20.03 -6.69
N ILE A 381 -27.80 -19.07 -7.55
CA ILE A 381 -28.24 -19.33 -8.93
C ILE A 381 -27.15 -20.06 -9.72
N ALA A 382 -25.91 -19.59 -9.62
CA ALA A 382 -24.76 -20.23 -10.27
C ALA A 382 -24.50 -21.64 -9.73
N GLN A 383 -24.68 -21.85 -8.43
CA GLN A 383 -24.54 -23.15 -7.79
C GLN A 383 -25.62 -24.14 -8.26
N ARG A 384 -26.87 -23.69 -8.37
CA ARG A 384 -27.98 -24.51 -8.92
C ARG A 384 -27.77 -24.83 -10.40
N ALA A 385 -27.09 -23.95 -11.14
CA ALA A 385 -26.66 -24.22 -12.51
C ALA A 385 -25.47 -25.19 -12.61
N GLY A 386 -25.02 -25.78 -11.49
CA GLY A 386 -24.01 -26.84 -11.46
C GLY A 386 -22.58 -26.37 -11.17
N LYS A 387 -22.35 -25.07 -10.94
CA LYS A 387 -21.01 -24.56 -10.60
C LYS A 387 -20.67 -24.83 -9.13
N LYS A 388 -19.47 -25.34 -8.86
CA LYS A 388 -18.93 -25.37 -7.50
C LYS A 388 -18.70 -23.93 -7.02
N GLY A 389 -18.94 -23.66 -5.75
CA GLY A 389 -18.90 -22.31 -5.20
C GLY A 389 -17.88 -22.15 -4.06
N MET A 390 -17.21 -21.00 -4.00
CA MET A 390 -16.43 -20.56 -2.83
C MET A 390 -16.85 -19.15 -2.44
N VAL A 391 -16.95 -18.91 -1.13
CA VAL A 391 -17.29 -17.58 -0.57
C VAL A 391 -16.11 -17.05 0.22
N ILE A 392 -15.73 -15.80 -0.04
CA ILE A 392 -14.77 -15.03 0.75
C ILE A 392 -15.57 -13.91 1.41
N THR A 393 -15.67 -13.90 2.74
CA THR A 393 -16.57 -12.98 3.45
C THR A 393 -16.03 -12.61 4.83
N ARG A 394 -16.39 -11.41 5.29
CA ARG A 394 -16.20 -10.96 6.68
C ARG A 394 -17.23 -11.54 7.65
N LEU A 395 -18.33 -12.09 7.14
CA LEU A 395 -19.39 -12.69 7.95
C LEU A 395 -18.90 -14.02 8.55
N PHE A 396 -19.29 -14.27 9.79
CA PHE A 396 -18.91 -15.51 10.46
C PHE A 396 -19.50 -16.73 9.72
N PRO A 397 -18.70 -17.76 9.37
CA PRO A 397 -19.15 -18.85 8.48
C PRO A 397 -20.45 -19.53 8.90
N ALA A 398 -20.66 -19.79 10.20
CA ALA A 398 -21.89 -20.43 10.67
C ALA A 398 -23.15 -19.61 10.33
N LYS A 399 -23.07 -18.28 10.45
CA LYS A 399 -24.18 -17.36 10.10
C LYS A 399 -24.45 -17.34 8.60
N VAL A 400 -23.40 -17.45 7.79
CA VAL A 400 -23.52 -17.49 6.33
C VAL A 400 -24.22 -18.78 5.90
N ARG A 401 -23.84 -19.92 6.49
CA ARG A 401 -24.47 -21.22 6.23
C ARG A 401 -25.95 -21.23 6.62
N GLU A 402 -26.27 -20.69 7.80
CA GLU A 402 -27.65 -20.57 8.29
C GLU A 402 -28.49 -19.62 7.42
N ARG A 403 -27.99 -18.41 7.14
CA ARG A 403 -28.75 -17.36 6.43
C ARG A 403 -29.02 -17.70 4.96
N PHE A 404 -28.07 -18.32 4.27
CA PHE A 404 -28.16 -18.57 2.83
C PHE A 404 -28.32 -20.05 2.45
N GLY A 405 -28.48 -20.94 3.43
CA GLY A 405 -28.68 -22.38 3.20
C GLY A 405 -27.48 -23.08 2.55
N LEU A 406 -26.26 -22.58 2.80
CA LEU A 406 -25.02 -23.06 2.17
C LEU A 406 -24.41 -24.24 2.95
N SER A 407 -24.94 -25.43 2.74
CA SER A 407 -24.36 -26.68 3.23
C SER A 407 -23.22 -27.18 2.32
N ASP A 408 -22.06 -27.48 2.93
CA ASP A 408 -20.93 -28.16 2.28
C ASP A 408 -20.21 -27.39 1.14
N LEU A 409 -19.72 -26.18 1.44
CA LEU A 409 -18.84 -25.42 0.54
C LEU A 409 -17.68 -24.69 1.26
N PRO A 410 -16.55 -24.42 0.58
CA PRO A 410 -15.43 -23.65 1.12
C PRO A 410 -15.79 -22.20 1.41
N ILE A 411 -15.63 -21.77 2.67
CA ILE A 411 -15.82 -20.37 3.09
C ILE A 411 -14.49 -19.88 3.66
N VAL A 412 -13.90 -18.86 3.03
CA VAL A 412 -12.74 -18.15 3.55
C VAL A 412 -13.22 -17.00 4.43
N TRP A 413 -12.97 -17.11 5.73
CA TRP A 413 -13.39 -16.08 6.68
C TRP A 413 -12.32 -14.99 6.83
N LEU A 414 -12.67 -13.76 6.44
CA LEU A 414 -11.83 -12.58 6.62
C LEU A 414 -11.83 -12.16 8.10
N SER A 415 -10.81 -12.59 8.84
CA SER A 415 -10.73 -12.39 10.29
C SER A 415 -9.30 -12.29 10.77
N ASN A 416 -9.07 -11.44 11.77
CA ASN A 416 -7.79 -11.36 12.49
C ASN A 416 -7.64 -12.49 13.52
N VAL A 417 -8.68 -13.28 13.76
CA VAL A 417 -8.68 -14.42 14.68
C VAL A 417 -8.14 -15.62 13.93
N GLY A 418 -6.92 -16.06 14.28
CA GLY A 418 -6.19 -17.15 13.61
C GLY A 418 -6.79 -18.55 13.84
N LYS A 419 -8.00 -18.77 13.34
CA LYS A 419 -8.64 -20.10 13.27
C LYS A 419 -8.34 -20.79 11.94
N GLU A 420 -8.54 -22.10 11.88
CA GLU A 420 -8.60 -22.86 10.62
C GLU A 420 -9.64 -22.21 9.68
N ASP A 421 -9.35 -22.18 8.38
CA ASP A 421 -10.14 -21.54 7.31
C ASP A 421 -10.34 -20.01 7.42
N SER A 422 -9.47 -19.33 8.17
CA SER A 422 -9.41 -17.87 8.21
C SER A 422 -8.20 -17.28 7.48
N VAL A 423 -8.40 -16.09 6.93
CA VAL A 423 -7.35 -15.27 6.33
C VAL A 423 -7.46 -13.87 6.89
N ARG A 424 -6.33 -13.27 7.30
CA ARG A 424 -6.34 -11.90 7.78
C ARG A 424 -6.65 -10.97 6.60
N PRO A 425 -7.44 -9.90 6.79
CA PRO A 425 -7.77 -8.98 5.69
C PRO A 425 -6.55 -8.34 5.00
N LYS A 426 -5.39 -8.30 5.68
CA LYS A 426 -4.13 -7.77 5.14
C LYS A 426 -3.31 -8.80 4.35
N ASP A 427 -3.60 -10.07 4.50
CA ASP A 427 -2.86 -11.16 3.84
C ASP A 427 -3.45 -11.42 2.45
N LEU A 428 -3.40 -10.41 1.58
CA LEU A 428 -4.01 -10.43 0.25
C LEU A 428 -3.41 -11.52 -0.65
N GLU A 429 -2.13 -11.86 -0.47
CA GLU A 429 -1.46 -12.96 -1.17
C GLU A 429 -2.13 -14.31 -0.85
N LYS A 430 -2.45 -14.56 0.42
CA LYS A 430 -3.13 -15.79 0.84
C LYS A 430 -4.55 -15.86 0.29
N LEU A 431 -5.26 -14.72 0.20
CA LEU A 431 -6.57 -14.63 -0.45
C LEU A 431 -6.47 -14.93 -1.95
N SER A 432 -5.53 -14.30 -2.65
CA SER A 432 -5.29 -14.50 -4.07
C SER A 432 -4.98 -15.97 -4.37
N LEU A 433 -4.08 -16.58 -3.60
CA LEU A 433 -3.71 -17.99 -3.74
C LEU A 433 -4.90 -18.92 -3.48
N SER A 434 -5.73 -18.64 -2.47
CA SER A 434 -6.93 -19.44 -2.17
C SER A 434 -7.94 -19.39 -3.32
N ALA A 435 -8.15 -18.19 -3.90
CA ALA A 435 -9.01 -17.99 -5.06
C ALA A 435 -8.47 -18.69 -6.32
N GLU A 436 -7.17 -18.55 -6.59
CA GLU A 436 -6.50 -19.21 -7.70
C GLU A 436 -6.62 -20.74 -7.60
N GLN A 437 -6.27 -21.32 -6.45
CA GLN A 437 -6.34 -22.77 -6.24
C GLN A 437 -7.76 -23.32 -6.44
N PHE A 438 -8.76 -22.59 -5.97
CA PHE A 438 -10.16 -22.97 -6.18
C PHE A 438 -10.55 -22.91 -7.66
N LEU A 439 -10.21 -21.83 -8.36
CA LEU A 439 -10.56 -21.65 -9.77
C LEU A 439 -9.88 -22.68 -10.67
N VAL A 440 -8.59 -22.96 -10.43
CA VAL A 440 -7.82 -23.97 -11.16
C VAL A 440 -8.41 -25.38 -10.97
N ARG A 441 -8.86 -25.71 -9.75
CA ARG A 441 -9.37 -27.05 -9.42
C ARG A 441 -10.82 -27.27 -9.84
N GLU A 442 -11.70 -26.31 -9.53
CA GLU A 442 -13.15 -26.50 -9.59
C GLU A 442 -13.81 -25.79 -10.78
N LYS A 443 -13.13 -24.81 -11.41
CA LYS A 443 -13.68 -23.97 -12.49
C LYS A 443 -15.05 -23.37 -12.12
N GLY A 444 -15.16 -22.95 -10.87
CA GLY A 444 -16.42 -22.63 -10.21
C GLY A 444 -16.74 -21.13 -10.16
N VAL A 445 -17.65 -20.77 -9.25
CA VAL A 445 -18.01 -19.40 -8.91
C VAL A 445 -17.34 -18.99 -7.59
N ILE A 446 -16.70 -17.82 -7.58
CA ILE A 446 -16.20 -17.18 -6.36
C ILE A 446 -17.07 -15.97 -6.05
N LEU A 447 -17.52 -15.87 -4.81
CA LEU A 447 -18.11 -14.65 -4.25
C LEU A 447 -17.11 -13.99 -3.32
N LEU A 448 -16.67 -12.78 -3.65
CA LEU A 448 -15.95 -11.88 -2.76
C LEU A 448 -16.94 -10.86 -2.19
N ASP A 449 -17.36 -11.11 -0.96
CA ASP A 449 -18.34 -10.33 -0.22
C ASP A 449 -17.66 -9.16 0.51
N ALA A 450 -18.22 -7.96 0.34
CA ALA A 450 -17.78 -6.69 0.91
C ALA A 450 -16.34 -6.31 0.58
N VAL A 451 -16.06 -5.99 -0.70
CA VAL A 451 -14.74 -5.51 -1.15
C VAL A 451 -14.28 -4.27 -0.34
N GLU A 452 -15.21 -3.41 0.07
CA GLU A 452 -14.92 -2.26 0.94
C GLU A 452 -14.29 -2.66 2.27
N TYR A 453 -14.54 -3.87 2.78
CA TYR A 453 -13.88 -4.35 3.99
C TYR A 453 -12.39 -4.58 3.77
N LEU A 454 -11.99 -5.07 2.59
CA LEU A 454 -10.59 -5.17 2.22
C LEU A 454 -9.98 -3.77 2.04
N VAL A 455 -10.72 -2.83 1.45
CA VAL A 455 -10.26 -1.44 1.26
C VAL A 455 -10.11 -0.69 2.58
N THR A 456 -10.93 -0.97 3.59
CA THR A 456 -10.76 -0.34 4.91
C THR A 456 -9.52 -0.85 5.66
N ASN A 457 -8.98 -2.02 5.27
CA ASN A 457 -7.80 -2.62 5.89
C ASN A 457 -6.51 -2.48 5.06
N ASN A 458 -6.61 -2.08 3.80
CA ASN A 458 -5.53 -2.05 2.82
C ASN A 458 -5.64 -0.80 1.92
N ASN A 459 -4.61 -0.47 1.16
CA ASN A 459 -4.74 0.56 0.13
C ASN A 459 -5.70 0.07 -0.98
N PHE A 460 -6.61 0.94 -1.44
CA PHE A 460 -7.55 0.66 -2.52
C PHE A 460 -6.88 0.07 -3.76
N LEU A 461 -5.73 0.62 -4.18
CA LEU A 461 -5.02 0.12 -5.37
C LEU A 461 -4.52 -1.33 -5.18
N THR A 462 -4.11 -1.70 -3.97
CA THR A 462 -3.69 -3.08 -3.67
C THR A 462 -4.89 -4.04 -3.75
N VAL A 463 -6.06 -3.61 -3.26
CA VAL A 463 -7.30 -4.38 -3.40
C VAL A 463 -7.74 -4.46 -4.87
N LEU A 464 -7.59 -3.38 -5.63
CA LEU A 464 -7.88 -3.36 -7.06
C LEU A 464 -6.99 -4.35 -7.83
N ARG A 465 -5.69 -4.43 -7.51
CA ARG A 465 -4.78 -5.43 -8.07
C ARG A 465 -5.17 -6.86 -7.69
N LEU A 466 -5.63 -7.09 -6.45
CA LEU A 466 -6.18 -8.38 -6.05
C LEU A 466 -7.40 -8.74 -6.89
N VAL A 467 -8.34 -7.80 -7.07
CA VAL A 467 -9.54 -7.99 -7.91
C VAL A 467 -9.15 -8.30 -9.35
N GLN A 468 -8.22 -7.55 -9.93
CA GLN A 468 -7.66 -7.78 -11.27
C GLN A 468 -7.07 -9.19 -11.39
N ALA A 469 -6.22 -9.58 -10.43
CA ALA A 469 -5.59 -10.91 -10.44
C ALA A 469 -6.63 -12.04 -10.35
N VAL A 470 -7.61 -11.93 -9.44
CA VAL A 470 -8.66 -12.96 -9.30
C VAL A 470 -9.59 -13.00 -10.51
N ARG A 471 -9.91 -11.84 -11.10
CA ARG A 471 -10.67 -11.75 -12.36
C ARG A 471 -9.94 -12.47 -13.49
N ASP A 472 -8.65 -12.18 -13.66
CA ASP A 472 -7.85 -12.79 -14.72
C ASP A 472 -7.79 -14.31 -14.54
N GLN A 473 -7.66 -14.79 -13.29
CA GLN A 473 -7.77 -16.22 -12.98
C GLN A 473 -9.15 -16.79 -13.29
N ALA A 474 -10.24 -16.07 -13.01
CA ALA A 474 -11.59 -16.51 -13.34
C ALA A 474 -11.78 -16.60 -14.87
N ALA A 475 -11.26 -15.62 -15.61
CA ALA A 475 -11.30 -15.60 -17.06
C ALA A 475 -10.54 -16.78 -17.68
N VAL A 476 -9.33 -17.08 -17.19
CA VAL A 476 -8.48 -18.19 -17.68
C VAL A 476 -9.07 -19.56 -17.34
N ASN A 477 -9.69 -19.71 -16.17
CA ASN A 477 -10.15 -21.01 -15.67
C ASN A 477 -11.65 -21.28 -15.92
N ASN A 478 -12.32 -20.54 -16.80
CA ASN A 478 -13.76 -20.67 -17.09
C ASN A 478 -14.64 -20.50 -15.83
N GLY A 479 -14.15 -19.74 -14.86
CA GLY A 479 -14.83 -19.45 -13.60
C GLY A 479 -15.67 -18.18 -13.67
N VAL A 480 -16.36 -17.88 -12.58
CA VAL A 480 -17.14 -16.66 -12.42
C VAL A 480 -16.72 -15.94 -11.16
N LEU A 481 -16.49 -14.63 -11.25
CA LEU A 481 -16.21 -13.78 -10.10
C LEU A 481 -17.41 -12.89 -9.80
N LEU A 482 -17.96 -12.99 -8.60
CA LEU A 482 -18.95 -12.08 -8.05
C LEU A 482 -18.28 -11.21 -6.99
N LEU A 483 -18.39 -9.89 -7.12
CA LEU A 483 -17.90 -8.91 -6.17
C LEU A 483 -19.11 -8.17 -5.59
N SER A 484 -19.21 -8.08 -4.26
CA SER A 484 -20.17 -7.17 -3.62
C SER A 484 -19.44 -5.92 -3.13
N VAL A 485 -20.02 -4.75 -3.38
CA VAL A 485 -19.51 -3.48 -2.85
C VAL A 485 -20.63 -2.57 -2.37
N ASN A 486 -20.44 -1.94 -1.21
CA ASN A 486 -21.30 -0.84 -0.78
C ASN A 486 -20.83 0.48 -1.41
N PRO A 487 -21.59 1.05 -2.37
CA PRO A 487 -21.16 2.24 -3.10
C PRO A 487 -21.02 3.50 -2.22
N SER A 488 -21.63 3.53 -1.03
CA SER A 488 -21.50 4.65 -0.10
C SER A 488 -20.17 4.66 0.68
N THR A 489 -19.37 3.60 0.59
CA THR A 489 -18.13 3.43 1.36
C THR A 489 -16.85 3.75 0.58
N LEU A 490 -16.96 3.89 -0.75
CA LEU A 490 -15.86 4.23 -1.65
C LEU A 490 -16.12 5.60 -2.28
N ASP A 491 -15.06 6.33 -2.60
CA ASP A 491 -15.21 7.58 -3.34
C ASP A 491 -15.58 7.33 -4.81
N ALA A 492 -16.06 8.37 -5.51
CA ALA A 492 -16.53 8.25 -6.89
C ALA A 492 -15.43 7.78 -7.86
N HIS A 493 -14.18 8.14 -7.61
CA HIS A 493 -13.06 7.74 -8.45
C HIS A 493 -12.74 6.25 -8.26
N GLN A 494 -12.67 5.79 -7.01
CA GLN A 494 -12.50 4.39 -6.63
C GLN A 494 -13.62 3.51 -7.21
N MET A 495 -14.88 3.95 -7.10
CA MET A 495 -16.01 3.24 -7.70
C MET A 495 -15.86 3.12 -9.22
N THR A 496 -15.49 4.21 -9.91
CA THR A 496 -15.29 4.20 -11.36
C THR A 496 -14.18 3.24 -11.77
N LEU A 497 -13.07 3.18 -11.02
CA LEU A 497 -11.99 2.24 -11.27
C LEU A 497 -12.48 0.79 -11.10
N LEU A 498 -13.19 0.49 -10.02
CA LEU A 498 -13.70 -0.86 -9.76
C LEU A 498 -14.73 -1.32 -10.81
N GLU A 499 -15.63 -0.44 -11.23
CA GLU A 499 -16.61 -0.71 -12.30
C GLU A 499 -15.94 -1.03 -13.65
N ARG A 500 -14.82 -0.37 -13.95
CA ARG A 500 -14.05 -0.62 -15.18
C ARG A 500 -13.28 -1.94 -15.17
N GLU A 501 -13.06 -2.53 -14.00
CA GLU A 501 -12.37 -3.82 -13.91
C GLU A 501 -13.28 -5.02 -14.15
N VAL A 502 -14.59 -4.88 -13.99
CA VAL A 502 -15.53 -5.99 -14.16
C VAL A 502 -16.22 -5.99 -15.53
N ASP A 503 -16.67 -7.16 -15.97
CA ASP A 503 -17.39 -7.29 -17.24
C ASP A 503 -18.81 -6.73 -17.17
N ARG A 504 -19.45 -6.82 -16.00
CA ARG A 504 -20.80 -6.32 -15.78
C ARG A 504 -20.99 -5.73 -14.38
N VAL A 505 -21.79 -4.67 -14.33
CA VAL A 505 -22.26 -4.05 -13.09
C VAL A 505 -23.73 -4.40 -12.89
N VAL A 506 -24.09 -4.77 -11.66
CA VAL A 506 -25.44 -5.10 -11.21
C VAL A 506 -25.79 -4.13 -10.09
N ASP A 507 -26.78 -3.26 -10.31
CA ASP A 507 -27.27 -2.36 -9.27
C ASP A 507 -28.40 -3.06 -8.50
N ALA A 508 -28.15 -3.42 -7.24
CA ALA A 508 -29.22 -3.92 -6.38
C ALA A 508 -30.03 -2.72 -5.88
N SER A 509 -31.17 -2.45 -6.50
CA SER A 509 -32.08 -1.40 -6.01
C SER A 509 -32.55 -1.74 -4.60
N ALA A 510 -32.33 -0.83 -3.65
CA ALA A 510 -32.86 -0.93 -2.30
C ALA A 510 -34.36 -1.29 -2.33
N GLY A 511 -34.71 -2.42 -1.73
CA GLY A 511 -36.10 -2.73 -1.38
C GLY A 511 -36.68 -1.64 -0.47
N PRO A 512 -38.01 -1.48 -0.44
CA PRO A 512 -38.66 -0.31 0.14
C PRO A 512 -38.32 -0.15 1.61
N ALA A 513 -38.02 1.09 2.00
CA ALA A 513 -37.92 1.51 3.39
C ALA A 513 -39.10 0.93 4.20
N SER A 514 -38.79 0.26 5.30
CA SER A 514 -39.81 -0.16 6.27
C SER A 514 -40.64 1.05 6.71
N PRO A 515 -41.97 0.93 6.81
CA PRO A 515 -42.79 2.01 7.32
C PRO A 515 -42.43 2.22 8.79
N GLY A 516 -42.38 3.49 9.18
CA GLY A 516 -42.08 3.88 10.55
C GLY A 516 -42.94 3.16 11.58
N SER A 517 -42.28 2.77 12.66
CA SER A 517 -42.86 2.67 14.00
C SER A 517 -42.00 3.62 14.83
N GLY A 518 -42.49 4.58 15.59
CA GLY A 518 -43.78 4.75 16.25
C GLY A 518 -43.43 5.53 17.52
#